data_AF-A0A7C4AGT5-F1
#
_entry.id   AF-A0A7C4AGT5-F1
#
_cell.length_a   1.000
_cell.length_b   1.000
_cell.length_c   1.000
_cell.angle_alpha   90.00
_cell.angle_beta   90.00
_cell.angle_gamma   90.00
#
_symmetry.space_group_name_H-M   'P 1'
#
loop_
_entity.id
_entity.type
_entity.pdbx_description
1 polymer ?
#
loop_
_entity_poly.entity_id
_entity_poly.type
_entity_poly.pdbx_seq_one_letter_code
_entity_poly.pdbx_strand_id
1 'polypeptide(L)'
;ARAMRDAGLPFLDLRPALLAAKGVRRAYWYTDTHWNGWGALAGSMAIVDRLRENFPSMPPLRAEDYAMVQWDARGGDLAEMLFLENSVREPMIEMAPRTPNRARVAQPRGYVNPATLSGRDMVILETPDPALPRAVFFRDSFASSAVPFLAERFSRSVFLWTHAFQPAIVLAEKPDVVVFEAVERYQHALFLSPDAPYPTE
;
A
#
# COMPACT_ATOMS: atom_id res chain seq x y z
N ALA A 1 -11.20 1.38 -14.83
CA ALA A 1 -12.17 0.26 -14.76
C ALA A 1 -12.46 -0.42 -16.11
N ARG A 2 -13.03 0.28 -17.13
CA ARG A 2 -13.37 -0.35 -18.43
C ARG A 2 -12.15 -0.97 -19.13
N ALA A 3 -11.11 -0.16 -19.36
CA ALA A 3 -9.88 -0.62 -20.02
C ALA A 3 -9.24 -1.85 -19.33
N MET A 4 -9.26 -1.90 -17.99
CA MET A 4 -8.72 -3.05 -17.24
C MET A 4 -9.53 -4.32 -17.48
N ARG A 5 -10.87 -4.23 -17.48
CA ARG A 5 -11.73 -5.38 -17.80
C ARG A 5 -11.53 -5.86 -19.23
N ASP A 6 -11.43 -4.93 -20.18
CA ASP A 6 -11.21 -5.26 -21.59
C ASP A 6 -9.85 -5.95 -21.79
N ALA A 7 -8.84 -5.60 -20.98
CA ALA A 7 -7.54 -6.26 -20.92
C ALA A 7 -7.53 -7.57 -20.12
N GLY A 8 -8.66 -8.00 -19.55
CA GLY A 8 -8.75 -9.19 -18.70
C GLY A 8 -8.01 -9.07 -17.35
N LEU A 9 -7.68 -7.85 -16.94
CA LEU A 9 -6.98 -7.58 -15.67
C LEU A 9 -7.99 -7.32 -14.55
N PRO A 10 -7.89 -8.03 -13.41
CA PRO A 10 -8.67 -7.71 -12.22
C PRO A 10 -8.45 -6.26 -11.77
N PHE A 11 -9.55 -5.54 -11.55
CA PHE A 11 -9.53 -4.17 -11.03
C PHE A 11 -10.35 -4.10 -9.74
N LEU A 12 -9.73 -3.63 -8.66
CA LEU A 12 -10.38 -3.41 -7.38
C LEU A 12 -10.58 -1.90 -7.17
N ASP A 13 -11.84 -1.48 -7.09
CA ASP A 13 -12.20 -0.12 -6.71
C ASP A 13 -12.29 -0.03 -5.18
N LEU A 14 -11.39 0.74 -4.56
CA LEU A 14 -11.38 0.92 -3.10
C LEU A 14 -12.39 1.97 -2.63
N ARG A 15 -13.02 2.75 -3.52
CA ARG A 15 -13.95 3.83 -3.12
C ARG A 15 -15.10 3.31 -2.24
N PRO A 16 -15.78 2.17 -2.53
CA PRO A 16 -16.82 1.67 -1.65
C PRO A 16 -16.32 1.36 -0.23
N ALA A 17 -15.16 0.72 -0.10
CA ALA A 17 -14.57 0.42 1.21
C ALA A 17 -14.19 1.70 1.97
N LEU A 18 -13.62 2.68 1.28
CA LEU A 18 -13.21 3.96 1.86
C LEU A 18 -14.42 4.84 2.22
N LEU A 19 -15.50 4.81 1.44
CA LEU A 19 -16.76 5.48 1.76
C LEU A 19 -17.42 4.88 3.00
N ALA A 20 -17.45 3.54 3.09
CA ALA A 20 -17.92 2.85 4.29
C ALA A 20 -17.07 3.21 5.52
N ALA A 21 -15.74 3.20 5.36
CA ALA A 21 -14.81 3.60 6.42
C ALA A 21 -15.05 5.02 6.91
N LYS A 22 -15.30 5.98 5.99
CA LYS A 22 -15.67 7.37 6.30
C LYS A 22 -16.98 7.49 7.09
N GLY A 23 -17.93 6.58 6.88
CA GLY A 23 -19.17 6.52 7.65
C GLY A 23 -18.98 6.10 9.11
N VAL A 24 -17.87 5.44 9.43
CA VAL A 24 -17.52 5.02 10.80
C VAL A 24 -16.67 6.07 11.51
N ARG A 25 -15.63 6.56 10.84
CA ARG A 25 -14.73 7.61 11.35
C ARG A 25 -13.95 8.24 10.21
N ARG A 26 -13.24 9.32 10.51
CA ARG A 26 -12.34 9.98 9.55
C ARG A 26 -11.28 8.99 9.03
N ALA A 27 -11.23 8.82 7.71
CA ALA A 27 -10.33 7.90 7.02
C ALA A 27 -9.16 8.60 6.30
N TYR A 28 -9.13 9.93 6.30
CA TYR A 28 -8.09 10.77 5.67
C TYR A 28 -7.63 11.82 6.66
N TRP A 29 -6.39 12.26 6.53
CA TRP A 29 -5.90 13.43 7.25
C TRP A 29 -6.63 14.71 6.78
N TYR A 30 -6.63 15.77 7.58
CA TYR A 30 -7.16 17.07 7.16
C TYR A 30 -6.13 17.89 6.39
N THR A 31 -4.88 17.80 6.82
CA THR A 31 -3.77 18.63 6.35
C THR A 31 -2.80 17.86 5.48
N ASP A 32 -3.23 16.71 4.96
CA ASP A 32 -2.40 15.81 4.17
C ASP A 32 -3.23 15.11 3.07
N THR A 33 -2.60 14.83 1.93
CA THR A 33 -3.25 14.22 0.76
C THR A 33 -3.59 12.73 0.93
N HIS A 34 -3.07 12.08 1.97
CA HIS A 34 -3.18 10.63 2.16
C HIS A 34 -4.38 10.22 3.03
N TRP A 35 -4.72 8.94 2.94
CA TRP A 35 -5.50 8.31 4.00
C TRP A 35 -4.74 8.30 5.33
N ASN A 36 -5.47 8.19 6.44
CA ASN A 36 -4.86 7.92 7.74
C ASN A 36 -4.80 6.41 8.02
N GLY A 37 -4.34 6.01 9.21
CA GLY A 37 -4.22 4.60 9.57
C GLY A 37 -5.56 3.83 9.47
N TRP A 38 -6.70 4.48 9.74
CA TRP A 38 -8.01 3.86 9.57
C TRP A 38 -8.37 3.63 8.11
N GLY A 39 -8.15 4.64 7.25
CA GLY A 39 -8.38 4.50 5.82
C GLY A 39 -7.46 3.46 5.17
N ALA A 40 -6.18 3.43 5.57
CA ALA A 40 -5.21 2.45 5.12
C ALA A 40 -5.57 1.02 5.55
N LEU A 41 -6.07 0.84 6.78
CA LEU A 41 -6.56 -0.45 7.26
C LEU A 41 -7.79 -0.90 6.45
N ALA A 42 -8.77 -0.02 6.25
CA ALA A 42 -9.96 -0.33 5.46
C ALA A 42 -9.64 -0.69 3.99
N GLY A 43 -8.72 0.06 3.36
CA GLY A 43 -8.22 -0.25 2.02
C GLY A 43 -7.51 -1.61 1.98
N SER A 44 -6.62 -1.87 2.95
CA SER A 44 -5.93 -3.16 3.09
C SER A 44 -6.90 -4.32 3.28
N MET A 45 -7.98 -4.15 4.04
CA MET A 45 -8.99 -5.19 4.25
C MET A 45 -9.66 -5.58 2.94
N ALA A 46 -10.07 -4.59 2.12
CA ALA A 46 -10.66 -4.85 0.82
C ALA A 46 -9.67 -5.52 -0.16
N ILE A 47 -8.39 -5.13 -0.14
CA ILE A 47 -7.34 -5.77 -0.95
C ILE A 47 -7.19 -7.25 -0.54
N VAL A 48 -7.06 -7.52 0.76
CA VAL A 48 -6.90 -8.89 1.29
C VAL A 48 -8.12 -9.74 1.00
N ASP A 49 -9.33 -9.22 1.16
CA ASP A 49 -10.57 -9.94 0.85
C ASP A 49 -10.65 -10.32 -0.64
N ARG A 50 -10.26 -9.42 -1.55
CA ARG A 50 -10.21 -9.72 -2.98
C ARG A 50 -9.16 -10.78 -3.30
N LEU A 51 -7.98 -10.72 -2.67
CA LEU A 51 -6.91 -11.70 -2.88
C LEU A 51 -7.29 -13.09 -2.37
N ARG A 52 -8.04 -13.18 -1.27
CA ARG A 52 -8.52 -14.44 -0.68
C ARG A 52 -9.39 -15.27 -1.62
N GLU A 53 -10.02 -14.66 -2.63
CA GLU A 53 -10.74 -15.38 -3.68
C GLU A 53 -9.83 -16.32 -4.48
N ASN A 54 -8.55 -15.96 -4.65
CA ASN A 54 -7.53 -16.78 -5.32
C ASN A 54 -6.61 -17.50 -4.31
N PHE A 55 -6.50 -16.98 -3.09
CA PHE A 55 -5.64 -17.51 -2.03
C PHE A 55 -6.44 -17.81 -0.75
N PRO A 56 -7.29 -18.87 -0.74
CA PRO A 56 -8.25 -19.10 0.34
C PRO A 56 -7.60 -19.40 1.71
N SER A 57 -6.32 -19.83 1.73
CA SER A 57 -5.54 -20.03 2.96
C SER A 57 -5.04 -18.73 3.60
N MET A 58 -5.02 -17.61 2.86
CA MET A 58 -4.59 -16.31 3.37
C MET A 58 -5.53 -15.85 4.49
N PRO A 59 -5.06 -15.55 5.72
CA PRO A 59 -5.93 -15.13 6.81
C PRO A 59 -6.57 -13.76 6.50
N PRO A 60 -7.81 -13.50 6.96
CA PRO A 60 -8.45 -12.22 6.71
C PRO A 60 -7.77 -11.11 7.52
N LEU A 61 -7.97 -9.87 7.11
CA LEU A 61 -7.59 -8.70 7.87
C LEU A 61 -8.82 -8.16 8.60
N ARG A 62 -8.73 -7.99 9.92
CA ARG A 62 -9.87 -7.61 10.76
C ARG A 62 -9.56 -6.34 11.53
N ALA A 63 -10.51 -5.43 11.60
CA ALA A 63 -10.34 -4.17 12.32
C ALA A 63 -10.12 -4.39 13.82
N GLU A 64 -10.70 -5.44 14.38
CA GLU A 64 -10.66 -5.77 15.80
C GLU A 64 -9.25 -6.18 16.26
N ASP A 65 -8.40 -6.66 15.34
CA ASP A 65 -7.01 -7.02 15.60
C ASP A 65 -6.11 -5.80 15.84
N TYR A 66 -6.66 -4.59 15.68
CA TYR A 66 -5.94 -3.33 15.81
C TYR A 66 -6.56 -2.44 16.90
N ALA A 67 -5.69 -1.70 17.59
CA ALA A 67 -6.05 -0.65 18.50
C ALA A 67 -5.87 0.70 17.80
N MET A 68 -6.85 1.59 17.93
CA MET A 68 -6.71 2.95 17.44
C MET A 68 -5.79 3.72 18.40
N VAL A 69 -4.74 4.30 17.85
CA VAL A 69 -3.85 5.23 18.55
C VAL A 69 -4.06 6.61 17.98
N GLN A 70 -4.18 7.60 18.87
CA GLN A 70 -4.38 8.99 18.49
C GLN A 70 -3.42 9.89 19.25
N TRP A 71 -2.78 10.81 18.54
CA TRP A 71 -1.92 11.83 19.11
C TRP A 71 -2.07 13.11 18.30
N ASP A 72 -1.64 14.24 18.85
CA ASP A 72 -1.68 15.51 18.13
C ASP A 72 -0.34 15.75 17.43
N ALA A 73 -0.37 16.03 16.12
CA ALA A 73 0.81 16.20 15.31
C ALA A 73 0.79 17.52 14.53
N ARG A 74 1.96 17.90 14.02
CA ARG A 74 2.11 19.00 13.06
C ARG A 74 1.37 18.68 11.76
N GLY A 75 1.03 19.71 10.98
CA GLY A 75 0.36 19.52 9.69
C GLY A 75 1.18 18.65 8.72
N GLY A 76 0.49 17.89 7.87
CA GLY A 76 1.11 17.02 6.87
C GLY A 76 1.38 17.74 5.54
N ASP A 77 1.40 16.99 4.43
CA ASP A 77 1.94 17.50 3.16
C ASP A 77 1.23 18.75 2.61
N LEU A 78 -0.09 18.89 2.77
CA LEU A 78 -0.83 20.08 2.34
C LEU A 78 -0.48 21.30 3.19
N ALA A 79 -0.23 21.11 4.48
CA ALA A 79 0.24 22.20 5.33
C ALA A 79 1.69 22.59 5.01
N GLU A 80 2.55 21.60 4.72
CA GLU A 80 3.94 21.82 4.29
C GLU A 80 4.01 22.61 2.98
N MET A 81 3.15 22.28 2.00
CA MET A 81 3.04 23.03 0.74
C MET A 81 2.66 24.51 0.94
N LEU A 82 2.05 24.86 2.07
CA LEU A 82 1.66 26.22 2.44
C LEU A 82 2.61 26.86 3.46
N PHE A 83 3.69 26.18 3.87
CA PHE A 83 4.59 26.58 4.96
C PHE A 83 3.86 26.80 6.31
N LEU A 84 2.80 26.03 6.55
CA LEU A 84 1.94 26.10 7.74
C LEU A 84 2.08 24.86 8.63
N GLU A 85 2.97 23.92 8.33
CA GLU A 85 3.11 22.66 9.04
C GLU A 85 3.36 22.85 10.54
N ASN A 86 4.08 23.89 10.93
CA ASN A 86 4.33 24.21 12.34
C ASN A 86 3.24 25.09 12.98
N SER A 87 2.33 25.66 12.18
CA SER A 87 1.25 26.56 12.62
C SER A 87 -0.10 25.87 12.71
N VAL A 88 -0.27 24.76 11.99
CA VAL A 88 -1.48 23.94 12.01
C VAL A 88 -1.16 22.61 12.68
N ARG A 89 -2.09 22.14 13.49
CA ARG A 89 -2.00 20.84 14.16
C ARG A 89 -3.28 20.08 13.93
N GLU A 90 -3.19 18.76 13.82
CA GLU A 90 -4.36 17.91 13.74
C GLU A 90 -4.20 16.64 14.58
N PRO A 91 -5.31 16.11 15.11
CA PRO A 91 -5.29 14.78 15.69
C PRO A 91 -4.92 13.78 14.62
N MET A 92 -3.89 12.99 14.85
CA MET A 92 -3.49 11.91 13.97
C MET A 92 -4.09 10.57 14.39
N ILE A 93 -4.50 9.71 13.44
CA ILE A 93 -5.07 8.38 13.69
C ILE A 93 -4.16 7.32 13.07
N GLU A 94 -3.70 6.39 13.91
CA GLU A 94 -3.02 5.16 13.49
C GLU A 94 -3.76 3.93 14.00
N MET A 95 -3.58 2.80 13.33
CA MET A 95 -4.10 1.50 13.73
C MET A 95 -2.92 0.60 14.12
N ALA A 96 -2.62 0.54 15.41
CA ALA A 96 -1.53 -0.27 15.95
C ALA A 96 -1.99 -1.72 16.14
N PRO A 97 -1.19 -2.74 15.76
CA PRO A 97 -1.60 -4.12 15.91
C PRO A 97 -1.65 -4.49 17.40
N ARG A 98 -2.68 -5.24 17.82
CA ARG A 98 -2.84 -5.71 19.21
C ARG A 98 -1.85 -6.82 19.55
N THR A 99 -1.39 -7.55 18.55
CA THR A 99 -0.34 -8.55 18.65
C THR A 99 0.88 -8.08 17.86
N PRO A 100 2.11 -8.44 18.24
CA PRO A 100 3.26 -8.07 17.45
C PRO A 100 3.16 -8.60 16.02
N ASN A 101 3.36 -7.71 15.04
CA ASN A 101 3.52 -8.09 13.64
C ASN A 101 4.55 -9.20 13.50
N ARG A 102 4.32 -10.16 12.60
CA ARG A 102 5.19 -11.31 12.32
C ARG A 102 6.17 -11.02 11.19
N ALA A 103 5.84 -10.10 10.28
CA ALA A 103 6.65 -9.72 9.14
C ALA A 103 7.96 -9.05 9.62
N ARG A 104 9.07 -9.43 9.00
CA ARG A 104 10.41 -8.89 9.31
C ARG A 104 11.09 -8.44 8.02
N VAL A 105 11.94 -7.42 8.14
CA VAL A 105 12.73 -6.91 7.01
C VAL A 105 13.61 -8.03 6.47
N ALA A 106 13.61 -8.17 5.15
CA ALA A 106 14.43 -9.15 4.43
C ALA A 106 15.25 -8.48 3.32
N GLN A 107 16.17 -9.23 2.73
CA GLN A 107 17.09 -8.73 1.71
C GLN A 107 16.57 -9.01 0.28
N PRO A 108 16.99 -8.21 -0.73
CA PRO A 108 16.69 -8.47 -2.13
C PRO A 108 17.38 -9.73 -2.64
N ARG A 109 16.79 -10.38 -3.65
CA ARG A 109 17.29 -11.63 -4.25
C ARG A 109 17.84 -11.39 -5.65
N GLY A 110 19.03 -10.80 -5.73
CA GLY A 110 19.76 -10.64 -7.00
C GLY A 110 19.29 -9.46 -7.87
N TYR A 111 18.68 -8.45 -7.26
CA TYR A 111 18.27 -7.20 -7.93
C TYR A 111 18.53 -6.01 -7.01
N VAL A 112 18.56 -4.81 -7.58
CA VAL A 112 18.78 -3.54 -6.86
C VAL A 112 17.47 -2.80 -6.66
N ASN A 113 17.44 -1.91 -5.67
CA ASN A 113 16.32 -1.00 -5.46
C ASN A 113 16.17 -0.08 -6.70
N PRO A 114 15.03 -0.08 -7.41
CA PRO A 114 14.81 0.80 -8.55
C PRO A 114 14.51 2.26 -8.15
N ALA A 115 14.26 2.53 -6.85
CA ALA A 115 13.99 3.87 -6.38
C ALA A 115 15.23 4.76 -6.48
N THR A 116 15.02 5.96 -7.03
CA THR A 116 16.07 6.96 -7.25
C THR A 116 16.05 8.10 -6.22
N LEU A 117 15.02 8.14 -5.37
CA LEU A 117 14.80 9.19 -4.39
C LEU A 117 14.85 8.63 -2.97
N SER A 118 15.52 9.35 -2.07
CA SER A 118 15.56 9.02 -0.65
C SER A 118 14.16 9.06 -0.03
N GLY A 119 13.86 8.14 0.88
CA GLY A 119 12.52 8.01 1.47
C GLY A 119 11.52 7.30 0.57
N ARG A 120 11.92 6.91 -0.64
CA ARG A 120 11.13 6.10 -1.57
C ARG A 120 11.66 4.68 -1.72
N ASP A 121 12.39 4.21 -0.71
CA ASP A 121 13.09 2.94 -0.79
C ASP A 121 12.15 1.74 -0.98
N MET A 122 12.66 0.74 -1.70
CA MET A 122 12.03 -0.57 -1.77
C MET A 122 11.96 -1.20 -0.38
N VAL A 123 10.80 -1.76 -0.04
CA VAL A 123 10.60 -2.47 1.22
C VAL A 123 10.40 -3.96 0.93
N ILE A 124 11.11 -4.82 1.66
CA ILE A 124 10.98 -6.28 1.54
C ILE A 124 10.69 -6.84 2.93
N LEU A 125 9.59 -7.59 3.03
CA LEU A 125 9.12 -8.16 4.28
C LEU A 125 8.80 -9.64 4.10
N GLU A 126 9.23 -10.47 5.06
CA GLU A 126 8.94 -11.91 5.12
C GLU A 126 8.21 -12.27 6.40
N THR A 127 7.21 -13.14 6.30
CA THR A 127 6.57 -13.78 7.47
C THR A 127 7.06 -15.23 7.57
N PRO A 128 7.03 -15.85 8.76
CA PRO A 128 7.54 -17.22 8.94
C PRO A 128 6.57 -18.30 8.44
N ASP A 129 5.50 -17.94 7.74
CA ASP A 129 4.50 -18.88 7.24
C ASP A 129 4.70 -19.13 5.73
N PRO A 130 5.35 -20.23 5.33
CA PRO A 130 5.66 -20.51 3.92
C PRO A 130 4.42 -20.91 3.11
N ALA A 131 3.26 -21.16 3.75
CA ALA A 131 2.03 -21.52 3.04
C ALA A 131 1.28 -20.28 2.49
N LEU A 132 1.68 -19.07 2.91
CA LEU A 132 1.13 -17.82 2.39
C LEU A 132 1.74 -17.48 1.02
N PRO A 133 0.99 -16.78 0.14
CA PRO A 133 1.50 -16.41 -1.17
C PRO A 133 2.63 -15.38 -1.06
N ARG A 134 3.38 -15.24 -2.15
CA ARG A 134 4.39 -14.21 -2.36
C ARG A 134 3.82 -13.10 -3.22
N ALA A 135 4.15 -11.85 -2.91
CA ALA A 135 3.66 -10.70 -3.65
C ALA A 135 4.74 -9.71 -4.04
N VAL A 136 4.57 -9.11 -5.22
CA VAL A 136 5.26 -7.89 -5.62
C VAL A 136 4.21 -6.80 -5.79
N PHE A 137 4.38 -5.69 -5.08
CA PHE A 137 3.57 -4.50 -5.17
C PHE A 137 4.32 -3.44 -5.96
N PHE A 138 3.68 -2.86 -6.96
CA PHE A 138 4.02 -1.57 -7.56
C PHE A 138 3.10 -0.55 -6.90
N ARG A 139 3.67 0.48 -6.27
CA ARG A 139 2.90 1.34 -5.36
C ARG A 139 3.31 2.80 -5.41
N ASP A 140 2.52 3.64 -4.76
CA ASP A 140 2.86 5.03 -4.44
C ASP A 140 2.91 5.30 -2.91
N SER A 141 2.79 6.56 -2.51
CA SER A 141 2.85 6.95 -1.11
C SER A 141 1.67 6.41 -0.27
N PHE A 142 0.50 6.15 -0.87
CA PHE A 142 -0.67 5.59 -0.17
C PHE A 142 -0.36 4.23 0.44
N ALA A 143 0.32 3.33 -0.28
CA ALA A 143 0.68 2.04 0.29
C ALA A 143 1.57 2.15 1.55
N SER A 144 2.26 3.26 1.81
CA SER A 144 3.19 3.37 2.95
C SER A 144 2.52 3.05 4.29
N SER A 145 1.30 3.55 4.53
CA SER A 145 0.52 3.23 5.73
C SER A 145 -0.17 1.86 5.65
N ALA A 146 -0.27 1.26 4.46
CA ALA A 146 -0.87 -0.06 4.24
C ALA A 146 0.14 -1.21 4.37
N VAL A 147 1.43 -0.96 4.11
CA VAL A 147 2.52 -1.96 4.15
C VAL A 147 2.48 -2.81 5.43
N PRO A 148 2.36 -2.26 6.66
CA PRO A 148 2.34 -3.07 7.87
C PRO A 148 1.14 -4.04 7.96
N PHE A 149 0.03 -3.72 7.29
CA PHE A 149 -1.15 -4.59 7.27
C PHE A 149 -1.04 -5.66 6.18
N LEU A 150 -0.61 -5.25 4.99
CA LEU A 150 -0.50 -6.12 3.83
C LEU A 150 0.61 -7.16 4.00
N ALA A 151 1.78 -6.77 4.52
CA ALA A 151 2.93 -7.66 4.65
C ALA A 151 2.66 -8.89 5.52
N GLU A 152 1.76 -8.78 6.50
CA GLU A 152 1.35 -9.88 7.38
C GLU A 152 0.54 -10.98 6.66
N ARG A 153 0.14 -10.75 5.40
CA ARG A 153 -0.70 -11.68 4.60
C ARG A 153 0.07 -12.44 3.54
N PHE A 154 1.38 -12.25 3.46
CA PHE A 154 2.26 -12.90 2.50
C PHE A 154 3.42 -13.61 3.20
N SER A 155 3.91 -14.71 2.63
CA SER A 155 5.17 -15.33 3.07
C SER A 155 6.34 -14.41 2.77
N ARG A 156 6.28 -13.71 1.63
CA ARG A 156 7.20 -12.65 1.22
C ARG A 156 6.48 -11.59 0.41
N SER A 157 6.70 -10.33 0.74
CA SER A 157 6.16 -9.17 0.02
C SER A 157 7.27 -8.18 -0.32
N VAL A 158 7.28 -7.69 -1.56
CA VAL A 158 8.21 -6.68 -2.06
C VAL A 158 7.41 -5.46 -2.50
N PHE A 159 7.69 -4.29 -1.94
CA PHE A 159 6.98 -3.04 -2.22
C PHE A 159 7.87 -2.07 -3.02
N LEU A 160 7.55 -2.02 -4.31
CA LEU A 160 8.00 -1.19 -5.41
C LEU A 160 7.62 0.29 -5.30
N TRP A 161 8.46 1.26 -4.90
CA TRP A 161 8.10 2.67 -5.15
C TRP A 161 8.27 3.01 -6.64
N THR A 162 7.44 2.39 -7.46
CA THR A 162 7.41 2.56 -8.89
C THR A 162 6.10 2.01 -9.46
N HIS A 163 5.58 2.64 -10.50
CA HIS A 163 4.50 2.19 -11.36
C HIS A 163 5.04 1.62 -12.68
N ALA A 164 6.34 1.79 -12.97
CA ALA A 164 6.95 1.16 -14.12
C ALA A 164 7.10 -0.32 -13.83
N PHE A 165 6.61 -1.15 -14.75
CA PHE A 165 6.70 -2.59 -14.60
C PHE A 165 8.17 -3.04 -14.57
N GLN A 166 8.54 -3.82 -13.55
CA GLN A 166 9.91 -4.29 -13.31
C GLN A 166 10.01 -5.81 -13.59
N PRO A 167 10.07 -6.26 -14.86
CA PRO A 167 10.04 -7.68 -15.21
C PRO A 167 11.20 -8.47 -14.60
N ALA A 168 12.40 -7.87 -14.52
CA ALA A 168 13.57 -8.53 -13.92
C ALA A 168 13.35 -8.85 -12.43
N ILE A 169 12.72 -7.95 -11.68
CA ILE A 169 12.40 -8.17 -10.26
C ILE A 169 11.30 -9.22 -10.12
N VAL A 170 10.25 -9.15 -10.95
CA VAL A 170 9.17 -10.15 -10.95
C VAL A 170 9.70 -11.55 -11.26
N LEU A 171 10.60 -11.69 -12.23
CA LEU A 171 11.24 -12.97 -12.58
C LEU A 171 12.17 -13.50 -11.47
N ALA A 172 12.88 -12.61 -10.78
CA ALA A 172 13.75 -12.97 -9.66
C ALA A 172 12.96 -13.38 -8.42
N GLU A 173 11.88 -12.64 -8.11
CA GLU A 173 11.02 -12.93 -6.97
C GLU A 173 10.13 -14.15 -7.22
N LYS A 174 9.62 -14.36 -8.43
CA LYS A 174 8.60 -15.39 -8.73
C LYS A 174 7.41 -15.28 -7.76
N PRO A 175 6.71 -14.12 -7.73
CA PRO A 175 5.56 -13.96 -6.86
C PRO A 175 4.37 -14.79 -7.36
N ASP A 176 3.47 -15.15 -6.44
CA ASP A 176 2.17 -15.74 -6.78
C ASP A 176 1.17 -14.66 -7.24
N VAL A 177 1.39 -13.40 -6.83
CA VAL A 177 0.58 -12.25 -7.25
C VAL A 177 1.40 -10.99 -7.45
N VAL A 178 1.07 -10.24 -8.50
CA VAL A 178 1.56 -8.88 -8.72
C VAL A 178 0.41 -7.91 -8.50
N VAL A 179 0.62 -6.89 -7.68
CA VAL A 179 -0.40 -5.88 -7.36
C VAL A 179 0.09 -4.51 -7.79
N PHE A 180 -0.71 -3.81 -8.58
CA PHE A 180 -0.52 -2.38 -8.84
C PHE A 180 -1.46 -1.58 -7.95
N GLU A 181 -0.89 -0.87 -7.00
CA GLU A 181 -1.56 0.07 -6.12
C GLU A 181 -1.25 1.48 -6.64
N ALA A 182 -2.29 2.28 -6.87
CA ALA A 182 -2.14 3.65 -7.30
C ALA A 182 -3.38 4.46 -6.89
N VAL A 183 -3.16 5.67 -6.39
CA VAL A 183 -4.22 6.66 -6.23
C VAL A 183 -4.77 7.08 -7.61
N GLU A 184 -6.05 7.43 -7.71
CA GLU A 184 -6.74 7.69 -8.98
C GLU A 184 -6.06 8.75 -9.87
N ARG A 185 -5.41 9.76 -9.29
CA ARG A 185 -4.63 10.76 -10.04
C ARG A 185 -3.45 10.16 -10.82
N TYR A 186 -2.96 8.98 -10.42
CA TYR A 186 -1.92 8.22 -11.09
C TYR A 186 -2.46 7.10 -11.99
N GLN A 187 -3.76 7.08 -12.31
CA GLN A 187 -4.32 6.09 -13.25
C GLN A 187 -3.60 6.04 -14.61
N HIS A 188 -2.99 7.15 -15.04
CA HIS A 188 -2.19 7.20 -16.26
C HIS A 188 -0.96 6.28 -16.18
N ALA A 189 -0.43 6.04 -14.97
CA ALA A 189 0.73 5.21 -14.74
C ALA A 189 0.47 3.72 -15.08
N LEU A 190 -0.80 3.28 -15.04
CA LEU A 190 -1.23 1.95 -15.47
C LEU A 190 -1.10 1.71 -16.98
N PHE A 191 -0.88 2.77 -17.75
CA PHE A 191 -0.77 2.73 -19.22
C PHE A 191 0.62 3.11 -19.72
N LEU A 192 1.61 3.23 -18.82
CA LEU A 192 2.98 3.50 -19.20
C LEU A 192 3.56 2.30 -19.97
N SER A 193 4.25 2.59 -21.08
CA SER A 193 5.06 1.57 -21.75
C SER A 193 6.19 1.13 -20.81
N PRO A 194 6.60 -0.15 -20.81
CA PRO A 194 7.78 -0.60 -20.08
C PRO A 194 9.05 0.20 -20.39
N ASP A 195 9.12 0.75 -21.61
CA ASP A 195 10.24 1.56 -22.10
C ASP A 195 10.03 3.07 -21.92
N ALA A 196 8.88 3.49 -21.36
CA ALA A 196 8.62 4.90 -21.14
C ALA A 196 9.53 5.44 -20.03
N PRO A 197 10.25 6.55 -20.25
CA PRO A 197 11.00 7.20 -19.19
C PRO A 197 10.03 7.55 -18.06
N TYR A 198 10.46 7.30 -16.83
CA TYR A 198 9.68 7.59 -15.65
C TYR A 198 9.28 9.07 -15.66
N PRO A 199 8.00 9.44 -15.55
CA PRO A 199 7.63 10.84 -15.40
C PRO A 199 8.31 11.35 -14.13
N THR A 200 9.22 12.30 -14.28
CA THR A 200 9.71 13.07 -13.13
C THR A 200 8.53 13.91 -12.65
N GLU A 201 8.08 13.65 -11.41
CA GLU A 201 7.09 14.49 -10.72
C GLU A 201 7.56 15.94 -10.62
#